data_AF-A0AAV2T7Y8-F1
#
_entry.id   AF-A0AAV2T7Y8-F1
#
_cell.length_a   1.000
_cell.length_b   1.000
_cell.length_c   1.000
_cell.angle_alpha   90.00
_cell.angle_beta   90.00
_cell.angle_gamma   90.00
#
_symmetry.space_group_name_H-M   'P 1'
#
loop_
_entity.id
_entity.type
_entity.pdbx_description
1 polymer ?
#
loop_
_entity_poly.entity_id
_entity_poly.type
_entity_poly.pdbx_seq_one_letter_code
_entity_poly.pdbx_strand_id
1 'polypeptide(L)'
;MNTKSLVKGLWLVDLRPEQSNCEVNADEVQNMVRLFLRVITMTGYSSLGSTTCPTCKGVGKIPNDSASEYIALIPLSDRRLRPPRTCVKITGAVLLCLVTLILLMVFLFPRSIRLSSTEPDILPIQAKVNVDAGTVDLLLENVVNITNYNFVPISIQKVVITPRYRSVVLQETVALPHAHISLRSTKSVNITAHLHFTNEPYEVAELCIMDRPYFNSIYVNFIFQVTAIVLWQPIEATLNTMQLVNCHPTINNTRTVSVINHFIQ
;
A
#
# COMPACT_ATOMS: atom_id res chain seq x y z
N MET A 1 -24.54 -45.09 -61.36
CA MET A 1 -23.07 -45.16 -61.20
C MET A 1 -22.51 -43.85 -61.72
N ASN A 2 -21.66 -43.05 -61.08
CA ASN A 2 -21.07 -43.06 -59.75
C ASN A 2 -20.56 -41.61 -59.53
N THR A 3 -20.84 -41.04 -58.36
CA THR A 3 -20.12 -39.95 -57.65
C THR A 3 -19.60 -38.69 -58.39
N LYS A 4 -20.37 -37.60 -58.23
CA LYS A 4 -20.01 -36.23 -57.76
C LYS A 4 -18.91 -35.42 -58.51
N SER A 5 -19.38 -34.47 -59.34
CA SER A 5 -19.29 -32.99 -59.12
C SER A 5 -18.33 -32.49 -58.02
N LEU A 6 -17.61 -31.37 -58.06
CA LEU A 6 -17.25 -30.31 -59.02
C LEU A 6 -16.43 -29.32 -58.14
N VAL A 7 -15.46 -28.59 -58.73
CA VAL A 7 -14.75 -27.41 -58.19
C VAL A 7 -13.69 -27.62 -57.09
N LYS A 8 -12.42 -27.39 -57.44
CA LYS A 8 -11.61 -26.25 -56.93
C LYS A 8 -10.23 -26.24 -57.60
N GLY A 9 -10.01 -25.20 -58.40
CA GLY A 9 -8.68 -24.84 -58.88
C GLY A 9 -7.91 -23.99 -57.87
N LEU A 10 -6.63 -23.80 -58.22
CA LEU A 10 -5.68 -22.83 -57.68
C LEU A 10 -4.97 -23.21 -56.37
N TRP A 11 -3.67 -22.86 -56.33
CA TRP A 11 -2.65 -23.03 -55.27
C TRP A 11 -1.80 -24.30 -55.34
N LEU A 12 -0.85 -24.30 -56.29
CA LEU A 12 0.45 -24.95 -56.12
C LEU A 12 1.33 -23.97 -55.32
N VAL A 13 1.21 -24.03 -53.98
CA VAL A 13 2.11 -23.35 -53.05
C VAL A 13 3.07 -24.41 -52.53
N ASP A 14 4.34 -24.25 -52.90
CA ASP A 14 5.47 -25.05 -52.48
C ASP A 14 5.62 -24.93 -50.95
N LEU A 15 5.36 -26.03 -50.23
CA LEU A 15 5.46 -26.12 -48.77
C LEU A 15 6.93 -26.24 -48.37
N ARG A 16 7.68 -25.14 -48.42
CA ARG A 16 8.93 -25.00 -47.67
C ARG A 16 8.59 -24.54 -46.25
N PRO A 17 8.94 -25.28 -45.19
CA PRO A 17 8.68 -24.84 -43.83
C PRO A 17 9.52 -23.60 -43.56
N GLU A 18 8.85 -22.46 -43.49
CA GLU A 18 9.37 -21.20 -43.02
C GLU A 18 9.89 -21.43 -41.60
N GLN A 19 11.19 -21.23 -41.47
CA GLN A 19 11.94 -21.69 -40.34
C GLN A 19 11.75 -20.73 -39.20
N SER A 20 10.86 -21.10 -38.30
CA SER A 20 10.61 -20.40 -37.05
C SER A 20 11.94 -20.01 -36.39
N ASN A 21 12.14 -18.70 -36.26
CA ASN A 21 12.92 -18.13 -35.18
C ASN A 21 12.53 -18.85 -33.88
N CYS A 22 13.37 -18.80 -32.84
CA CYS A 22 12.81 -18.79 -31.49
C CYS A 22 12.06 -17.46 -31.27
N GLU A 23 11.11 -17.16 -32.13
CA GLU A 23 9.86 -16.60 -31.72
C GLU A 23 9.21 -17.71 -30.86
N VAL A 24 9.41 -17.57 -29.54
CA VAL A 24 8.26 -17.46 -28.63
C VAL A 24 7.21 -16.55 -29.32
N ASN A 25 5.99 -16.35 -28.87
CA ASN A 25 5.37 -15.09 -29.28
C ASN A 25 6.23 -13.97 -28.66
N ALA A 26 7.38 -13.65 -29.30
CA ALA A 26 8.34 -12.65 -28.93
C ALA A 26 7.49 -11.42 -28.94
N ASP A 27 6.69 -11.18 -29.96
CA ASP A 27 5.68 -10.13 -29.95
C ASP A 27 4.75 -10.12 -28.72
N GLU A 28 4.38 -11.20 -28.02
CA GLU A 28 3.50 -11.16 -26.82
C GLU A 28 4.25 -11.12 -25.48
N VAL A 29 5.36 -11.85 -25.33
CA VAL A 29 6.25 -11.74 -24.15
C VAL A 29 7.05 -10.45 -24.22
N GLN A 30 7.52 -10.06 -25.39
CA GLN A 30 8.09 -8.75 -25.74
C GLN A 30 6.98 -7.70 -25.77
N ASN A 31 5.68 -7.96 -26.03
CA ASN A 31 4.63 -6.96 -25.77
C ASN A 31 4.33 -6.79 -24.28
N MET A 32 4.39 -7.84 -23.45
CA MET A 32 4.30 -7.73 -21.99
C MET A 32 5.53 -7.01 -21.42
N VAL A 33 6.72 -7.43 -21.83
CA VAL A 33 7.98 -6.77 -21.49
C VAL A 33 8.04 -5.36 -22.09
N ARG A 34 7.47 -5.08 -23.28
CA ARG A 34 7.25 -3.72 -23.84
C ARG A 34 6.14 -2.97 -23.11
N LEU A 35 5.16 -3.59 -22.47
CA LEU A 35 4.17 -2.90 -21.63
C LEU A 35 4.86 -2.39 -20.37
N PHE A 36 5.76 -3.19 -19.79
CA PHE A 36 6.67 -2.78 -18.73
C PHE A 36 7.77 -1.81 -19.20
N LEU A 37 8.34 -1.99 -20.41
CA LEU A 37 9.35 -1.10 -21.01
C LEU A 37 8.75 0.17 -21.65
N ARG A 38 7.45 0.25 -21.94
CA ARG A 38 6.79 1.47 -22.43
C ARG A 38 6.69 2.54 -21.36
N VAL A 39 6.93 2.17 -20.10
CA VAL A 39 7.21 3.11 -19.01
C VAL A 39 8.61 3.76 -19.20
N ILE A 40 9.49 3.17 -20.00
CA ILE A 40 10.91 3.53 -20.12
C ILE A 40 11.38 3.44 -21.60
N THR A 41 11.17 4.52 -22.36
CA THR A 41 11.92 4.91 -23.58
C THR A 41 11.60 4.25 -24.95
N MET A 42 11.74 5.11 -25.97
CA MET A 42 11.41 4.95 -27.40
C MET A 42 12.65 4.62 -28.25
N THR A 43 12.41 4.23 -29.51
CA THR A 43 13.31 3.94 -30.66
C THR A 43 13.62 2.45 -30.84
N GLY A 44 13.65 1.83 -32.02
CA GLY A 44 13.47 2.25 -33.42
C GLY A 44 14.21 1.20 -34.28
N TYR A 45 13.49 0.34 -35.00
CA TYR A 45 14.08 -0.77 -35.79
C TYR A 45 14.64 -0.26 -37.13
N SER A 46 15.77 -0.78 -37.58
CA SER A 46 16.26 -0.60 -38.96
C SER A 46 16.52 -1.96 -39.61
N SER A 47 15.94 -2.15 -40.80
CA SER A 47 16.06 -3.33 -41.66
C SER A 47 17.39 -3.32 -42.41
N LEU A 48 17.95 -4.50 -42.71
CA LEU A 48 19.14 -4.62 -43.57
C LEU A 48 18.92 -5.64 -44.67
N GLY A 49 19.15 -5.17 -45.90
CA GLY A 49 18.89 -5.87 -47.15
C GLY A 49 19.86 -7.00 -47.49
N SER A 50 19.44 -7.74 -48.52
CA SER A 50 20.13 -8.87 -49.15
C SER A 50 21.60 -8.57 -49.42
N THR A 51 22.51 -9.35 -48.84
CA THR A 51 23.96 -9.23 -49.07
C THR A 51 24.52 -10.54 -49.62
N THR A 52 25.24 -10.44 -50.74
CA THR A 52 25.93 -11.54 -51.44
C THR A 52 27.02 -12.19 -50.59
N CYS A 53 27.24 -13.51 -50.76
CA CYS A 53 28.16 -14.30 -49.92
C CYS A 53 29.60 -13.74 -49.93
N PRO A 54 30.14 -13.31 -48.76
CA PRO A 54 31.43 -12.64 -48.68
C PRO A 54 32.62 -13.56 -48.97
N THR A 55 32.46 -14.87 -48.79
CA THR A 55 33.54 -15.85 -48.90
C THR A 55 33.86 -16.21 -50.35
N CYS A 56 32.84 -16.28 -51.22
CA CYS A 56 33.03 -16.61 -52.62
C CYS A 56 32.72 -15.44 -53.57
N LYS A 57 32.26 -14.29 -53.04
CA LYS A 57 31.77 -13.13 -53.81
C LYS A 57 30.83 -13.50 -54.98
N GLY A 58 30.14 -14.64 -54.89
CA GLY A 58 29.28 -15.17 -55.97
C GLY A 58 29.98 -15.93 -57.10
N VAL A 59 31.28 -16.23 -57.01
CA VAL A 59 32.10 -16.80 -58.09
C VAL A 59 32.32 -18.32 -57.95
N GLY A 60 31.89 -18.92 -56.84
CA GLY A 60 31.89 -20.39 -56.65
C GLY A 60 33.26 -21.08 -56.54
N LYS A 61 34.37 -20.32 -56.54
CA LYS A 61 35.73 -20.86 -56.39
C LYS A 61 36.57 -19.99 -55.44
N ILE A 62 37.26 -20.63 -54.50
CA ILE A 62 38.10 -19.95 -53.50
C ILE A 62 39.54 -19.88 -54.05
N PRO A 63 40.17 -18.69 -54.14
CA PRO A 63 41.58 -18.55 -54.54
C PRO A 63 42.53 -19.16 -53.50
N ASN A 64 43.57 -19.87 -53.95
CA ASN A 64 44.48 -20.62 -53.07
C ASN A 64 45.51 -19.74 -52.34
N ASP A 65 45.70 -18.48 -52.75
CA ASP A 65 46.74 -17.59 -52.20
C ASP A 65 46.37 -16.95 -50.84
N SER A 66 45.14 -17.13 -50.37
CA SER A 66 44.65 -16.63 -49.07
C SER A 66 44.24 -17.74 -48.10
N ALA A 67 44.57 -19.00 -48.41
CA ALA A 67 44.17 -20.19 -47.63
C ALA A 67 44.66 -20.17 -46.17
N SER A 68 45.76 -19.48 -45.87
CA SER A 68 46.38 -19.43 -44.54
C SER A 68 45.78 -18.40 -43.58
N GLU A 69 44.86 -17.54 -44.02
CA GLU A 69 44.23 -16.49 -43.19
C GLU A 69 42.74 -16.76 -42.89
N TYR A 70 42.25 -17.98 -43.15
CA TYR A 70 40.87 -18.33 -42.84
C TYR A 70 40.76 -18.87 -41.41
N ILE A 71 40.53 -17.96 -40.47
CA ILE A 71 40.03 -18.29 -39.15
C ILE A 71 38.56 -18.71 -39.33
N ALA A 72 38.21 -19.89 -38.82
CA ALA A 72 36.81 -20.31 -38.76
C ALA A 72 36.04 -19.38 -37.81
N LEU A 73 35.45 -18.33 -38.36
CA LEU A 73 34.42 -17.57 -37.68
C LEU A 73 33.19 -18.46 -37.66
N ILE A 74 32.95 -19.15 -36.53
CA ILE A 74 31.65 -19.79 -36.29
C ILE A 74 30.65 -18.64 -36.22
N PRO A 75 29.75 -18.49 -37.21
CA PRO A 75 28.79 -17.41 -37.16
C PRO A 75 27.93 -17.64 -35.92
N LEU A 76 27.72 -16.59 -35.11
CA LEU A 76 26.90 -16.65 -33.91
C LEU A 76 25.45 -17.12 -34.20
N SER A 77 25.08 -17.17 -35.49
CA SER A 77 23.84 -17.67 -36.07
C SER A 77 23.86 -19.15 -36.50
N ASP A 78 24.87 -19.95 -36.12
CA ASP A 78 24.89 -21.39 -36.41
C ASP A 78 23.66 -22.09 -35.79
N ARG A 79 22.85 -22.70 -36.64
CA ARG A 79 21.59 -23.39 -36.29
C ARG A 79 21.82 -24.55 -35.32
N ARG A 80 23.02 -25.13 -35.27
CA ARG A 80 23.37 -26.18 -34.30
C ARG A 80 23.52 -25.67 -32.88
N LEU A 81 23.82 -24.37 -32.70
CA LEU A 81 23.92 -23.71 -31.39
C LEU A 81 22.56 -23.27 -30.82
N ARG A 82 21.45 -23.49 -31.54
CA ARG A 82 20.10 -23.08 -31.12
C ARG A 82 19.20 -24.30 -30.89
N PRO A 83 19.39 -25.07 -29.79
CA PRO A 83 18.49 -26.18 -29.50
C PRO A 83 17.10 -25.60 -29.19
N PRO A 84 16.03 -26.02 -29.91
CA PRO A 84 14.67 -25.53 -29.68
C PRO A 84 14.19 -25.82 -28.25
N ARG A 85 14.68 -26.92 -27.67
CA ARG A 85 14.41 -27.29 -26.27
C ARG A 85 15.02 -26.30 -25.26
N THR A 86 16.10 -25.61 -25.61
CA THR A 86 16.75 -24.63 -24.73
C THR A 86 15.97 -23.30 -24.74
N CYS A 87 15.41 -22.89 -25.89
CA CYS A 87 14.56 -21.70 -25.96
C CYS A 87 13.29 -21.81 -25.09
N VAL A 88 12.59 -22.95 -25.13
CA VAL A 88 11.38 -23.17 -24.29
C VAL A 88 11.73 -23.14 -22.81
N LYS A 89 12.87 -23.74 -22.41
CA LYS A 89 13.35 -23.71 -21.03
C LYS A 89 13.65 -22.29 -20.54
N ILE A 90 14.36 -21.50 -21.35
CA ILE A 90 14.68 -20.10 -21.01
C ILE A 90 13.40 -19.28 -20.88
N THR A 91 12.45 -19.46 -21.81
CA THR A 91 11.16 -18.74 -21.77
C THR A 91 10.34 -19.11 -20.54
N GLY A 92 10.24 -20.39 -20.21
CA GLY A 92 9.58 -20.85 -18.99
C GLY A 92 10.23 -20.30 -17.73
N ALA A 93 11.57 -20.22 -17.70
CA ALA A 93 12.30 -19.63 -16.57
C ALA A 93 12.01 -18.13 -16.41
N VAL A 94 11.98 -17.37 -17.51
CA VAL A 94 11.64 -15.94 -17.50
C VAL A 94 10.19 -15.74 -17.01
N LEU A 95 9.23 -16.51 -17.51
CA LEU A 95 7.83 -16.43 -17.06
C LEU A 95 7.68 -16.76 -15.59
N LEU A 96 8.34 -17.83 -15.11
CA LEU A 96 8.34 -18.19 -13.69
C LEU A 96 8.89 -17.05 -12.83
N CYS A 97 9.98 -16.43 -13.24
CA CYS A 97 10.58 -15.29 -12.54
C CYS A 97 9.65 -14.06 -12.53
N LEU A 98 8.98 -13.75 -13.64
CA LEU A 98 8.00 -12.66 -13.67
C LEU A 98 6.84 -12.91 -12.71
N VAL A 99 6.30 -14.14 -12.69
CA VAL A 99 5.21 -14.51 -11.79
C VAL A 99 5.65 -14.40 -10.33
N THR A 100 6.85 -14.89 -9.99
CA THR A 100 7.35 -14.78 -8.61
C THR A 100 7.59 -13.33 -8.19
N LEU A 101 8.11 -12.48 -9.08
CA LEU A 101 8.29 -11.05 -8.80
C LEU A 101 6.96 -10.33 -8.60
N ILE A 102 5.96 -10.60 -9.44
CA ILE A 102 4.61 -10.03 -9.28
C ILE A 102 4.00 -10.48 -7.96
N LEU A 103 4.14 -11.76 -7.61
CA LEU A 103 3.64 -12.31 -6.35
C LEU A 103 4.32 -11.63 -5.16
N LEU A 104 5.65 -11.52 -5.16
CA LEU A 104 6.39 -10.82 -4.11
C LEU A 104 5.94 -9.37 -3.97
N MET A 105 5.74 -8.64 -5.08
CA MET A 105 5.21 -7.28 -5.03
C MET A 105 3.81 -7.23 -4.41
N VAL A 106 2.88 -8.10 -4.80
CA VAL A 106 1.51 -8.09 -4.26
C VAL A 106 1.46 -8.39 -2.76
N PHE A 107 2.33 -9.28 -2.27
CA PHE A 107 2.35 -9.73 -0.87
C PHE A 107 3.21 -8.85 0.05
N LEU A 108 4.39 -8.43 -0.39
CA LEU A 108 5.33 -7.66 0.43
C LEU A 108 5.13 -6.14 0.33
N PHE A 109 4.47 -5.64 -0.71
CA PHE A 109 4.27 -4.19 -0.82
C PHE A 109 3.36 -3.71 0.32
N PRO A 110 3.83 -2.76 1.15
CA PRO A 110 3.12 -2.34 2.33
C PRO A 110 1.81 -1.63 1.95
N ARG A 111 0.73 -2.10 2.55
CA ARG A 111 -0.62 -1.51 2.47
C ARG A 111 -0.85 -0.61 3.67
N SER A 112 -1.64 0.44 3.46
CA SER A 112 -2.06 1.36 4.51
C SER A 112 -2.84 0.63 5.61
N ILE A 113 -2.64 1.04 6.85
CA ILE A 113 -3.45 0.64 8.00
C ILE A 113 -4.71 1.48 8.01
N ARG A 114 -5.84 0.89 8.41
CA ARG A 114 -7.08 1.64 8.64
C ARG A 114 -7.36 1.77 10.12
N LEU A 115 -7.66 3.00 10.52
CA LEU A 115 -8.11 3.33 11.86
C LEU A 115 -9.61 3.57 11.84
N SER A 116 -10.29 3.15 12.90
CA SER A 116 -11.71 3.37 13.12
C SER A 116 -12.00 3.55 14.60
N SER A 117 -12.98 4.37 14.92
CA SER A 117 -13.53 4.49 16.28
C SER A 117 -14.97 3.96 16.28
N THR A 118 -15.34 3.20 17.31
CA THR A 118 -16.69 2.61 17.44
C THR A 118 -17.56 3.36 18.43
N GLU A 119 -16.97 4.14 19.34
CA GLU A 119 -17.69 4.86 20.40
C GLU A 119 -17.87 6.33 20.03
N PRO A 120 -19.12 6.77 19.73
CA PRO A 120 -19.42 8.18 19.51
C PRO A 120 -19.47 8.96 20.83
N ASP A 121 -19.88 8.30 21.92
CA ASP A 121 -20.04 8.90 23.25
C ASP A 121 -19.02 8.31 24.22
N ILE A 122 -18.26 9.18 24.89
CA ILE A 122 -17.20 8.78 25.82
C ILE A 122 -17.53 9.31 27.22
N LEU A 123 -17.51 8.39 28.18
CA LEU A 123 -17.59 8.70 29.61
C LEU A 123 -16.16 8.84 30.17
N PRO A 124 -15.85 9.94 30.88
CA PRO A 124 -14.54 10.10 31.50
C PRO A 124 -14.38 9.12 32.66
N ILE A 125 -13.17 8.57 32.81
CA ILE A 125 -12.79 7.82 34.00
C ILE A 125 -12.79 8.76 35.22
N GLN A 126 -12.30 9.99 35.03
CA GLN A 126 -12.31 11.04 36.04
C GLN A 126 -12.67 12.38 35.39
N ALA A 127 -13.60 13.09 36.00
CA ALA A 127 -13.93 14.47 35.66
C ALA A 127 -13.83 15.33 36.91
N LYS A 128 -12.92 16.30 36.90
CA LYS A 128 -12.76 17.30 37.94
C LYS A 128 -13.04 18.67 37.35
N VAL A 129 -13.95 19.39 37.97
CA VAL A 129 -14.34 20.74 37.55
C VAL A 129 -14.13 21.68 38.71
N ASN A 130 -13.39 22.76 38.48
CA ASN A 130 -13.23 23.85 39.42
C ASN A 130 -13.85 25.10 38.79
N VAL A 131 -14.99 25.55 39.30
CA VAL A 131 -15.70 26.74 38.79
C VAL A 131 -14.93 28.01 39.09
N ASP A 132 -14.38 28.13 40.30
CA ASP A 132 -13.72 29.36 40.76
C ASP A 132 -12.47 29.68 39.94
N ALA A 133 -11.74 28.65 39.54
CA ALA A 133 -10.60 28.77 38.62
C ALA A 133 -10.99 28.60 37.14
N GLY A 134 -12.24 28.18 36.89
CA GLY A 134 -12.78 27.71 35.61
C GLY A 134 -11.86 26.77 34.84
N THR A 135 -11.34 25.77 35.56
CA THR A 135 -10.52 24.70 34.99
C THR A 135 -11.32 23.39 34.97
N VAL A 136 -11.21 22.65 33.87
CA VAL A 136 -11.80 21.32 33.74
C VAL A 136 -10.71 20.31 33.40
N ASP A 137 -10.56 19.30 34.24
CA ASP A 137 -9.64 18.18 34.05
C ASP A 137 -10.43 16.91 33.80
N LEU A 138 -10.33 16.38 32.58
CA LEU A 138 -10.95 15.11 32.20
C LEU A 138 -9.86 14.08 31.89
N LEU A 139 -9.99 12.91 32.51
CA LEU A 139 -9.25 11.71 32.15
C LEU A 139 -10.18 10.77 31.40
N LEU A 140 -9.89 10.55 30.13
CA LEU A 140 -10.74 9.77 29.22
C LEU A 140 -9.99 8.54 28.75
N GLU A 141 -10.71 7.45 28.53
CA GLU A 141 -10.20 6.25 27.85
C GLU A 141 -10.88 6.16 26.49
N ASN A 142 -10.08 6.15 25.43
CA ASN A 142 -10.57 6.09 24.06
C ASN A 142 -10.11 4.80 23.39
N VAL A 143 -11.02 4.11 22.73
CA VAL A 143 -10.76 2.82 22.09
C VAL A 143 -10.65 3.03 20.58
N VAL A 144 -9.47 2.75 20.03
CA VAL A 144 -9.22 2.83 18.58
C VAL A 144 -9.06 1.43 18.01
N ASN A 145 -9.85 1.13 17.00
CA ASN A 145 -9.76 -0.10 16.22
C ASN A 145 -8.75 0.08 15.08
N ILE A 146 -7.67 -0.68 15.15
CA ILE A 146 -6.57 -0.66 14.19
C ILE A 146 -6.68 -1.91 13.32
N THR A 147 -6.95 -1.72 12.03
CA THR A 147 -7.12 -2.78 11.04
C THR A 147 -5.89 -2.89 10.15
N ASN A 148 -5.21 -4.03 10.21
CA ASN A 148 -4.07 -4.35 9.36
C ASN A 148 -4.57 -4.98 8.06
N TYR A 149 -4.33 -4.33 6.91
CA TYR A 149 -4.62 -4.92 5.59
C TYR A 149 -3.40 -5.64 4.96
N ASN A 150 -2.25 -5.59 5.62
CA ASN A 150 -1.04 -6.24 5.13
C ASN A 150 -1.13 -7.77 5.25
N PHE A 151 -0.42 -8.46 4.36
CA PHE A 151 -0.19 -9.90 4.42
C PHE A 151 0.99 -10.27 5.32
N VAL A 152 1.44 -9.33 6.13
CA VAL A 152 2.50 -9.49 7.13
C VAL A 152 2.01 -8.86 8.44
N PRO A 153 2.49 -9.36 9.60
CA PRO A 153 2.15 -8.76 10.88
C PRO A 153 2.78 -7.37 11.00
N ILE A 154 2.12 -6.51 11.76
CA ILE A 154 2.61 -5.16 12.06
C ILE A 154 2.78 -5.00 13.58
N SER A 155 3.71 -4.13 13.98
CA SER A 155 3.92 -3.75 15.37
C SER A 155 3.62 -2.27 15.55
N ILE A 156 2.74 -1.94 16.49
CA ILE A 156 2.38 -0.57 16.83
C ILE A 156 3.41 -0.01 17.82
N GLN A 157 4.14 1.01 17.39
CA GLN A 157 5.20 1.62 18.20
C GLN A 157 4.68 2.80 19.01
N LYS A 158 3.96 3.70 18.34
CA LYS A 158 3.54 4.98 18.90
C LYS A 158 2.12 5.29 18.47
N VAL A 159 1.32 5.75 19.42
CA VAL A 159 0.02 6.35 19.15
C VAL A 159 0.00 7.72 19.79
N VAL A 160 -0.33 8.72 18.99
CA VAL A 160 -0.50 10.11 19.42
C VAL A 160 -1.99 10.42 19.36
N ILE A 161 -2.49 11.02 20.43
CA ILE A 161 -3.83 11.60 20.48
C ILE A 161 -3.68 13.10 20.66
N THR A 162 -4.25 13.84 19.72
CA THR A 162 -4.32 15.29 19.77
C THR A 162 -5.79 15.68 19.87
N PRO A 163 -6.32 15.91 21.08
CA PRO A 163 -7.67 16.40 21.26
C PRO A 163 -7.74 17.87 20.83
N ARG A 164 -8.82 18.22 20.14
CA ARG A 164 -9.08 19.57 19.66
C ARG A 164 -10.51 19.96 20.02
N TYR A 165 -10.64 21.03 20.78
CA TYR A 165 -11.93 21.62 21.10
C TYR A 165 -12.12 22.89 20.27
N ARG A 166 -13.17 22.93 19.45
CA ARG A 166 -13.42 24.00 18.48
C ARG A 166 -12.20 24.25 17.57
N SER A 167 -11.53 25.40 17.69
CA SER A 167 -10.34 25.78 16.92
C SER A 167 -9.03 25.61 17.69
N VAL A 168 -9.06 25.23 18.98
CA VAL A 168 -7.85 25.10 19.80
C VAL A 168 -7.49 23.64 20.01
N VAL A 169 -6.21 23.37 19.80
CA VAL A 169 -5.59 22.08 20.10
C VAL A 169 -5.27 22.05 21.59
N LEU A 170 -5.78 21.02 22.27
CA LEU A 170 -5.50 20.75 23.67
C LEU A 170 -4.19 19.96 23.80
N GLN A 171 -3.86 19.53 25.03
CA GLN A 171 -2.64 18.79 25.32
C GLN A 171 -2.55 17.48 24.51
N GLU A 172 -1.45 17.31 23.78
CA GLU A 172 -1.13 16.06 23.08
C GLU A 172 -0.74 14.98 24.10
N THR A 173 -1.27 13.77 23.90
CA THR A 173 -0.92 12.58 24.69
C THR A 173 -0.25 11.54 23.79
N VAL A 174 0.88 11.01 24.24
CA VAL A 174 1.64 9.97 23.53
C VAL A 174 1.55 8.65 24.30
N ALA A 175 1.06 7.62 23.64
CA ALA A 175 0.97 6.26 24.17
C ALA A 175 1.88 5.30 23.40
N LEU A 176 2.50 4.36 24.12
CA LEU A 176 3.44 3.36 23.59
C LEU A 176 2.93 1.94 23.91
N PRO A 177 1.84 1.48 23.26
CA PRO A 177 1.20 0.21 23.59
C PRO A 177 2.02 -1.03 23.21
N HIS A 178 3.02 -0.91 22.33
CA HIS A 178 3.84 -2.03 21.82
C HIS A 178 3.01 -3.24 21.38
N ALA A 179 1.90 -2.99 20.67
CA ALA A 179 0.93 -4.01 20.32
C ALA A 179 1.27 -4.67 18.98
N HIS A 180 1.25 -6.01 18.94
CA HIS A 180 1.33 -6.77 17.70
C HIS A 180 -0.07 -7.03 17.12
N ILE A 181 -0.22 -6.81 15.81
CA ILE A 181 -1.44 -7.08 15.05
C ILE A 181 -1.12 -8.09 13.96
N SER A 182 -1.86 -9.19 13.96
CA SER A 182 -1.70 -10.28 12.99
C SER A 182 -2.02 -9.84 11.56
N LEU A 183 -1.66 -10.69 10.60
CA LEU A 183 -1.94 -10.51 9.19
C LEU A 183 -3.46 -10.36 8.98
N ARG A 184 -3.89 -9.38 8.18
CA ARG A 184 -5.31 -9.17 7.82
C ARG A 184 -6.30 -9.20 9.01
N SER A 185 -5.89 -8.64 10.15
CA SER A 185 -6.66 -8.66 11.39
C SER A 185 -6.88 -7.25 11.94
N THR A 186 -7.89 -7.12 12.79
CA THR A 186 -8.23 -5.89 13.51
C THR A 186 -8.00 -6.10 14.99
N LYS A 187 -7.38 -5.12 15.65
CA LYS A 187 -7.17 -5.10 17.09
C LYS A 187 -7.60 -3.76 17.67
N SER A 188 -8.34 -3.80 18.77
CA SER A 188 -8.66 -2.61 19.58
C SER A 188 -7.49 -2.26 20.48
N VAL A 189 -7.18 -0.97 20.60
CA VAL A 189 -6.19 -0.43 21.51
C VAL A 189 -6.84 0.67 22.34
N ASN A 190 -6.76 0.52 23.66
CA ASN A 190 -7.26 1.50 24.61
C ASN A 190 -6.15 2.51 24.92
N ILE A 191 -6.49 3.79 24.85
CA ILE A 191 -5.54 4.87 25.07
C ILE A 191 -6.18 5.88 26.01
N THR A 192 -5.49 6.20 27.09
CA THR A 192 -5.90 7.24 28.03
C THR A 192 -5.45 8.61 27.53
N ALA A 193 -6.35 9.58 27.52
CA ALA A 193 -6.09 10.96 27.12
C ALA A 193 -6.47 11.91 28.25
N HIS A 194 -5.60 12.89 28.51
CA HIS A 194 -5.85 13.96 29.46
C HIS A 194 -6.32 15.21 28.72
N LEU A 195 -7.49 15.71 29.08
CA LEU A 195 -8.03 16.97 28.56
C LEU A 195 -8.03 17.97 29.69
N HIS A 196 -7.21 19.00 29.54
CA HIS A 196 -7.14 20.14 30.45
C HIS A 196 -7.71 21.36 29.74
N PHE A 197 -8.82 21.88 30.25
CA PHE A 197 -9.42 23.12 29.79
C PHE A 197 -9.07 24.23 30.77
N THR A 198 -8.64 25.36 30.23
CA THR A 198 -8.43 26.60 30.97
C THR A 198 -9.49 27.62 30.59
N ASN A 199 -9.75 28.55 31.51
CA ASN A 199 -10.85 29.50 31.46
C ASN A 199 -10.88 30.38 30.19
N GLU A 200 -9.74 30.59 29.55
CA GLU A 200 -9.68 31.27 28.27
C GLU A 200 -9.37 30.32 27.11
N PRO A 201 -10.14 30.35 26.01
CA PRO A 201 -11.31 31.21 25.72
C PRO A 201 -12.68 30.55 25.96
N TYR A 202 -12.81 29.59 26.89
CA TYR A 202 -14.04 28.78 27.02
C TYR A 202 -14.48 28.56 28.46
N GLU A 203 -15.67 29.03 28.81
CA GLU A 203 -16.40 28.70 30.06
C GLU A 203 -16.96 27.26 30.01
N VAL A 204 -16.13 26.27 29.68
CA VAL A 204 -16.52 24.85 29.68
C VAL A 204 -16.92 24.41 31.08
N ALA A 205 -16.32 25.00 32.12
CA ALA A 205 -16.62 24.69 33.52
C ALA A 205 -18.11 24.92 33.88
N GLU A 206 -18.72 25.99 33.38
CA GLU A 206 -20.14 26.27 33.63
C GLU A 206 -21.05 25.24 32.94
N LEU A 207 -20.74 24.88 31.70
CA LEU A 207 -21.48 23.87 30.94
C LEU A 207 -21.49 22.50 31.64
N CYS A 208 -20.40 22.13 32.30
CA CYS A 208 -20.25 20.82 32.95
C CYS A 208 -20.99 20.69 34.28
N ILE A 209 -21.27 21.81 34.95
CA ILE A 209 -21.93 21.86 36.27
C ILE A 209 -23.43 22.15 36.16
N MET A 210 -23.91 22.50 34.98
CA MET A 210 -25.34 22.66 34.72
C MET A 210 -26.15 21.44 35.18
N ASP A 211 -27.25 21.70 35.91
CA ASP A 211 -28.14 20.65 36.44
C ASP A 211 -28.80 19.79 35.36
N ARG A 212 -28.74 20.23 34.10
CA ARG A 212 -29.36 19.53 32.97
C ARG A 212 -28.34 18.64 32.25
N PRO A 213 -28.55 17.32 32.21
CA PRO A 213 -27.57 16.35 31.70
C PRO A 213 -27.23 16.53 30.22
N TYR A 214 -28.12 17.16 29.45
CA TYR A 214 -27.90 17.45 28.02
C TYR A 214 -26.80 18.48 27.77
N PHE A 215 -26.50 19.37 28.73
CA PHE A 215 -25.45 20.38 28.57
C PHE A 215 -24.08 19.91 29.05
N ASN A 216 -24.05 18.80 29.80
CA ASN A 216 -22.82 18.26 30.38
C ASN A 216 -21.98 17.49 29.37
N SER A 217 -22.35 17.51 28.08
CA SER A 217 -21.68 16.77 27.02
C SER A 217 -21.12 17.75 25.98
N ILE A 218 -19.82 17.66 25.74
CA ILE A 218 -19.08 18.54 24.83
C ILE A 218 -18.58 17.76 23.61
N TYR A 219 -18.65 18.37 22.43
CA TYR A 219 -18.05 17.80 21.23
C TYR A 219 -16.56 18.11 21.19
N VAL A 220 -15.74 17.05 21.19
CA VAL A 220 -14.30 17.14 21.05
C VAL A 220 -13.88 16.39 19.79
N ASN A 221 -13.04 17.02 18.98
CA ASN A 221 -12.47 16.38 17.82
C ASN A 221 -11.15 15.71 18.21
N PHE A 222 -11.07 14.39 18.03
CA PHE A 222 -9.86 13.63 18.32
C PHE A 222 -9.13 13.30 17.04
N ILE A 223 -7.86 13.72 16.99
CA ILE A 223 -6.94 13.37 15.92
C ILE A 223 -6.01 12.29 16.46
N PHE A 224 -6.10 11.10 15.90
CA PHE A 224 -5.20 9.99 16.19
C PHE A 224 -4.14 9.90 15.12
N GLN A 225 -2.89 9.74 15.53
CA GLN A 225 -1.79 9.41 14.62
C GLN A 225 -1.11 8.15 15.13
N VAL A 226 -1.12 7.10 14.32
CA VAL A 226 -0.55 5.80 14.67
C VAL A 226 0.67 5.56 13.81
N THR A 227 1.80 5.31 14.45
CA THR A 227 3.05 4.88 13.82
C THR A 227 3.25 3.40 14.08
N ALA A 228 3.29 2.62 13.01
CA ALA A 228 3.53 1.19 13.04
C ALA A 228 4.77 0.83 12.23
N ILE A 229 5.40 -0.31 12.54
CA ILE A 229 6.51 -0.86 11.77
C ILE A 229 6.02 -2.09 11.01
N VAL A 230 6.31 -2.11 9.70
CA VAL A 230 6.08 -3.23 8.79
C VAL A 230 7.38 -3.52 8.04
N LEU A 231 7.89 -4.75 8.10
CA LEU A 231 9.13 -5.15 7.39
C LEU A 231 10.30 -4.14 7.55
N TRP A 232 10.52 -3.63 8.77
CA TRP A 232 11.53 -2.62 9.11
C TRP A 232 11.30 -1.20 8.58
N GLN A 233 10.17 -0.96 7.92
CA GLN A 233 9.76 0.35 7.44
C GLN A 233 8.67 0.94 8.36
N PRO A 234 8.76 2.22 8.74
CA PRO A 234 7.68 2.89 9.45
C PRO A 234 6.55 3.23 8.49
N ILE A 235 5.31 3.05 8.96
CA ILE A 235 4.09 3.49 8.28
C ILE A 235 3.24 4.29 9.25
N GLU A 236 2.56 5.30 8.72
CA GLU A 236 1.74 6.20 9.51
C GLU A 236 0.31 6.18 9.01
N ALA A 237 -0.63 6.24 9.94
CA ALA A 237 -2.05 6.34 9.66
C ALA A 237 -2.68 7.37 10.59
N THR A 238 -3.62 8.15 10.06
CA THR A 238 -4.30 9.21 10.80
C THR A 238 -5.81 9.02 10.78
N LEU A 239 -6.47 9.29 11.91
CA LEU A 239 -7.93 9.28 12.04
C LEU A 239 -8.38 10.60 12.67
N ASN A 240 -9.41 11.20 12.11
CA ASN A 240 -10.03 12.41 12.63
C ASN A 240 -11.50 12.10 12.92
N THR A 241 -11.90 12.12 14.19
CA THR A 241 -13.26 11.77 14.61
C THR A 241 -13.76 12.74 15.66
N MET A 242 -14.97 13.24 15.46
CA MET A 242 -15.68 14.03 16.45
C MET A 242 -16.46 13.10 17.38
N GLN A 243 -16.19 13.18 18.67
CA GLN A 243 -16.83 12.36 19.70
C GLN A 243 -17.44 13.27 20.76
N LEU A 244 -18.55 12.82 21.33
CA LEU A 244 -19.22 13.48 22.44
C LEU A 244 -18.59 13.03 23.75
N VAL A 245 -18.17 13.96 24.58
CA VAL A 245 -17.50 13.70 25.85
C VAL A 245 -18.34 14.26 26.98
N ASN A 246 -18.75 13.41 27.91
CA ASN A 246 -19.39 13.89 29.13
C ASN A 246 -18.34 14.53 30.05
N CYS A 247 -18.62 15.72 30.56
CA CYS A 247 -17.72 16.45 31.47
C CYS A 247 -18.32 16.65 32.87
N HIS A 248 -19.48 16.03 33.15
CA HIS A 248 -20.09 16.07 34.47
C HIS A 248 -19.13 15.49 35.52
N PRO A 249 -18.94 16.14 36.68
CA PRO A 249 -18.03 15.67 37.71
C PRO A 249 -18.32 14.23 38.11
N THR A 250 -17.31 13.37 38.02
CA THR A 250 -17.41 11.98 38.50
C THR A 250 -17.33 12.01 40.02
N ILE A 251 -18.37 11.54 40.72
CA ILE A 251 -18.39 11.45 42.20
C ILE A 251 -17.49 10.27 42.64
N ASN A 252 -16.17 10.41 42.50
CA ASN A 252 -15.20 9.46 43.01
C ASN A 252 -14.49 10.06 44.22
N ASN A 253 -15.09 9.83 45.40
CA ASN A 253 -14.53 9.80 46.75
C ASN A 253 -13.27 10.64 47.06
N THR A 254 -13.22 11.87 46.57
CA THR A 254 -12.38 12.95 47.10
C THR A 254 -13.26 14.17 47.23
N ARG A 255 -13.76 14.39 48.44
CA ARG A 255 -14.52 15.57 48.81
C ARG A 255 -13.70 16.82 48.51
N THR A 256 -14.05 17.53 47.46
CA THR A 256 -14.17 19.00 47.46
C THR A 256 -15.27 19.38 46.48
N VAL A 257 -16.48 18.94 46.79
CA VAL A 257 -17.70 19.62 46.34
C VAL A 257 -17.92 20.75 47.34
N SER A 258 -17.30 21.90 47.11
CA SER A 258 -17.75 23.16 47.72
C SER A 258 -18.85 23.72 46.84
N VAL A 259 -20.01 23.07 46.88
CA VAL A 259 -21.27 23.71 46.48
C VAL A 259 -21.56 24.73 47.58
N ILE A 260 -21.03 25.93 47.42
CA ILE A 260 -21.52 27.09 48.16
C ILE A 260 -22.89 27.38 47.55
N ASN A 261 -23.93 26.81 48.18
CA ASN A 261 -25.30 27.27 47.98
C ASN A 261 -25.36 28.74 48.40
N HIS A 262 -25.16 29.65 47.45
CA HIS A 262 -25.52 31.06 47.62
C HIS A 262 -26.73 31.39 46.74
N PHE A 263 -27.87 30.79 47.08
CA PHE A 263 -29.17 31.35 46.78
C PHE A 263 -30.01 31.26 48.05
N ILE A 264 -29.99 32.33 48.84
CA ILE A 264 -30.92 32.60 49.92
C ILE A 264 -31.56 33.97 49.62
N GLN A 265 -32.89 33.96 49.71
CA GLN A 265 -33.84 35.07 49.92
C GLN A 265 -34.15 36.02 48.75
#